data_AF-A0A2S2PCR2-F1
#
_entry.id   AF-A0A2S2PCR2-F1
#
_cell.length_a   1.000
_cell.length_b   1.000
_cell.length_c   1.000
_cell.angle_alpha   90.00
_cell.angle_beta   90.00
_cell.angle_gamma   90.00
#
_symmetry.space_group_name_H-M   'P 1'
#
loop_
_entity.id
_entity.type
_entity.pdbx_description
1 polymer ?
#
loop_
_entity_poly.entity_id
_entity_poly.type
_entity_poly.pdbx_seq_one_letter_code
_entity_poly.pdbx_strand_id
1 'polypeptide(L)'
;MSKDHKPKDKSELKRILAAGGRVSNDGRINHGLNMSRALGDHMYKTNSLFPNTKQMITALPDVQTIDLKPENGDFIVLACDGIWNSLCSQKAVDFILNRIHCPDIKLSSICEELFEVCLAPDTPNAGVGCDNMTCIIVKFKHHQKRSLTDGTEDESDLVTECKKPKLDPITTVE
;
A
#
# COMPACT_ATOMS: atom_id res chain seq x y z
N MET A 1 -8.71 5.83 -0.92
CA MET A 1 -7.27 5.46 -0.82
C MET A 1 -6.50 6.67 -0.32
N SER A 2 -5.33 6.46 0.29
CA SER A 2 -4.41 7.57 0.62
C SER A 2 -3.86 8.23 -0.65
N LYS A 3 -3.34 9.44 -0.50
CA LYS A 3 -2.59 10.12 -1.56
C LYS A 3 -1.12 10.21 -1.12
N ASP A 4 -0.21 9.78 -1.99
CA ASP A 4 1.22 9.95 -1.78
C ASP A 4 1.58 11.44 -1.63
N HIS A 5 2.51 11.72 -0.73
CA HIS A 5 3.07 13.06 -0.55
C HIS A 5 4.40 13.18 -1.29
N LYS A 6 4.34 13.52 -2.58
CA LYS A 6 5.54 13.72 -3.40
C LYS A 6 5.98 15.18 -3.36
N PRO A 7 7.30 15.48 -3.40
CA PRO A 7 7.78 16.85 -3.39
C PRO A 7 7.25 17.76 -4.51
N LYS A 8 6.81 17.18 -5.63
CA LYS A 8 6.22 17.91 -6.76
C LYS A 8 4.72 18.19 -6.61
N ASP A 9 4.04 17.62 -5.60
CA ASP A 9 2.64 17.94 -5.33
C ASP A 9 2.48 19.42 -4.99
N LYS A 10 1.44 20.08 -5.54
CA LYS A 10 1.29 21.55 -5.43
C LYS A 10 1.38 22.08 -3.99
N SER A 11 0.70 21.43 -3.04
CA SER A 11 0.73 21.83 -1.61
C SER A 11 2.09 21.59 -0.98
N GLU A 12 2.71 20.45 -1.27
CA GLU A 12 3.99 20.04 -0.71
C GLU A 12 5.12 20.92 -1.26
N LEU A 13 5.16 21.12 -2.59
CA LEU A 13 6.10 22.00 -3.27
C LEU A 13 6.04 23.42 -2.70
N LYS A 14 4.82 23.97 -2.53
CA LYS A 14 4.63 25.29 -1.94
C LYS A 14 5.22 25.38 -0.52
N ARG A 15 5.00 24.35 0.32
CA ARG A 15 5.58 24.29 1.67
C ARG A 15 7.11 24.21 1.60
N ILE A 16 7.65 23.32 0.77
CA ILE A 16 9.10 23.10 0.63
C ILE A 16 9.81 24.39 0.22
N LEU A 17 9.30 25.08 -0.81
CA LEU A 17 9.87 26.34 -1.29
C LEU A 17 9.77 27.45 -0.23
N ALA A 18 8.64 27.56 0.46
CA ALA A 18 8.47 28.54 1.54
C ALA A 18 9.44 28.31 2.71
N ALA A 19 9.76 27.05 3.02
CA ALA A 19 10.74 26.68 4.04
C ALA A 19 12.21 26.86 3.60
N GLY A 20 12.46 27.36 2.39
CA GLY A 20 13.79 27.60 1.83
C GLY A 20 14.40 26.41 1.08
N GLY A 21 13.65 25.34 0.88
CA GLY A 21 14.07 24.17 0.12
C GLY A 21 13.92 24.33 -1.40
N ARG A 22 14.45 23.37 -2.14
CA ARG A 22 14.31 23.24 -3.61
C ARG A 22 13.89 21.82 -3.95
N VAL A 23 13.18 21.66 -5.06
CA VAL A 23 12.80 20.33 -5.59
C VAL A 23 13.46 20.16 -6.96
N SER A 24 14.25 19.11 -7.11
CA SER A 24 14.94 18.79 -8.36
C SER A 24 13.99 18.19 -9.41
N ASN A 25 14.46 18.09 -10.66
CA ASN A 25 13.67 17.55 -11.76
C ASN A 25 13.29 16.08 -11.56
N ASP A 26 14.06 15.29 -10.83
CA ASP A 26 13.73 13.92 -10.43
C ASP A 26 12.86 13.86 -9.15
N GLY A 27 12.44 15.01 -8.61
CA GLY A 27 11.49 15.09 -7.51
C GLY A 27 12.10 14.95 -6.11
N ARG A 28 13.37 15.31 -5.94
CA ARG A 28 14.07 15.26 -4.64
C ARG A 28 14.22 16.62 -3.98
N ILE A 29 14.02 16.67 -2.68
CA ILE A 29 14.22 17.88 -1.87
C ILE A 29 15.71 18.08 -1.63
N ASN A 30 16.26 19.19 -2.11
CA ASN A 30 17.68 19.52 -2.04
C ASN A 30 18.59 18.36 -2.53
N HIS A 31 18.17 17.67 -3.59
CA HIS A 31 18.84 16.47 -4.14
C HIS A 31 18.93 15.26 -3.20
N GLY A 32 18.25 15.29 -2.05
CA GLY A 32 18.21 14.21 -1.08
C GLY A 32 16.93 13.36 -1.20
N LEU A 33 15.94 13.63 -0.36
CA LEU A 33 14.75 12.78 -0.20
C LEU A 33 13.71 12.99 -1.31
N ASN A 34 13.13 11.89 -1.80
CA ASN A 34 12.07 11.86 -2.82
C ASN A 34 10.65 11.86 -2.23
N MET A 35 10.51 12.10 -0.91
CA MET A 35 9.23 12.21 -0.19
C MET A 35 9.19 13.54 0.55
N SER A 36 7.99 14.11 0.72
CA SER A 36 7.83 15.41 1.39
C SER A 36 7.36 15.32 2.84
N ARG A 37 6.95 14.14 3.29
CA ARG A 37 6.50 13.90 4.67
C ARG A 37 7.12 12.63 5.23
N ALA A 38 7.63 12.72 6.45
CA ALA A 38 8.27 11.63 7.16
C ALA A 38 8.40 11.95 8.64
N LEU A 39 8.42 10.91 9.48
CA LEU A 39 8.99 10.99 10.83
C LEU A 39 10.52 11.01 10.73
N GLY A 40 11.23 11.57 11.71
CA GLY A 40 12.70 11.71 11.63
C GLY A 40 13.15 12.89 10.75
N ASP A 41 14.17 12.70 9.90
CA ASP A 41 14.68 13.69 8.93
C ASP A 41 14.93 15.10 9.51
N HIS A 42 15.49 15.15 10.73
CA HIS A 42 15.62 16.37 11.51
C HIS A 42 16.35 17.50 10.78
N MET A 43 17.32 17.18 9.90
CA MET A 43 18.06 18.16 9.11
C MET A 43 17.16 19.02 8.22
N TYR A 44 16.01 18.48 7.76
CA TYR A 44 15.02 19.19 6.94
C TYR A 44 14.00 19.98 7.78
N LYS A 45 14.13 19.96 9.12
CA LYS A 45 13.17 20.47 10.11
C LYS A 45 13.79 21.51 11.04
N THR A 46 14.85 22.19 10.60
CA THR A 46 15.66 23.12 11.40
C THR A 46 15.32 24.59 11.17
N ASN A 47 14.33 24.92 10.32
CA ASN A 47 14.01 26.31 10.02
C ASN A 47 13.27 26.96 11.20
N SER A 48 13.96 27.81 11.96
CA SER A 48 13.45 28.46 13.18
C SER A 48 12.33 29.48 12.93
N LEU A 49 12.12 29.90 11.68
CA LEU A 49 11.06 30.85 11.32
C LEU A 49 9.70 30.17 11.13
N PHE A 50 9.66 28.84 11.06
CA PHE A 50 8.44 28.08 10.78
C PHE A 50 8.13 27.09 11.90
N PRO A 51 6.84 26.83 12.18
CA PRO A 51 6.45 25.73 13.06
C PRO A 51 6.84 24.38 12.43
N ASN A 52 6.91 23.33 13.25
CA ASN A 52 7.24 21.96 12.83
C ASN A 52 6.40 21.44 11.64
N THR A 53 5.16 21.92 11.50
CA THR A 53 4.24 21.53 10.43
C THR A 53 4.52 22.18 9.08
N LYS A 54 5.35 23.25 9.05
CA LYS A 54 5.67 24.05 7.85
C LYS A 54 7.14 23.95 7.43
N GLN A 55 7.83 22.91 7.90
CA GLN A 55 9.20 22.58 7.49
C GLN A 55 9.26 22.01 6.06
N MET A 56 10.46 21.88 5.47
CA MET A 56 10.63 21.28 4.14
C MET A 56 10.03 19.87 4.11
N ILE A 57 10.38 19.07 5.12
CA ILE A 57 9.73 17.78 5.41
C ILE A 57 8.91 17.95 6.68
N THR A 58 7.65 17.53 6.65
CA THR A 58 6.78 17.59 7.83
C THR A 58 6.45 16.19 8.36
N ALA A 59 6.25 16.09 9.67
CA ALA A 59 5.71 14.90 10.33
C ALA A 59 4.18 14.93 10.44
N LEU A 60 3.52 15.97 9.93
CA LEU A 60 2.06 16.12 9.99
C LEU A 60 1.38 15.13 9.03
N PRO A 61 0.60 14.16 9.53
CA PRO A 61 -0.12 13.22 8.67
C PRO A 61 -1.35 13.86 8.04
N ASP A 62 -1.81 13.28 6.94
CA ASP A 62 -3.18 13.48 6.47
C ASP A 62 -4.06 12.39 7.09
N VAL A 63 -5.13 12.78 7.78
CA VAL A 63 -6.05 11.86 8.46
C VAL A 63 -7.40 11.94 7.77
N GLN A 64 -7.95 10.78 7.42
CA GLN A 64 -9.30 10.64 6.87
C GLN A 64 -10.06 9.60 7.69
N THR A 65 -11.33 9.88 7.96
CA THR A 65 -12.24 8.96 8.62
C THR A 65 -13.33 8.56 7.63
N ILE A 66 -13.55 7.27 7.50
CA ILE A 66 -14.52 6.70 6.55
C ILE A 66 -15.38 5.70 7.32
N ASP A 67 -16.70 5.89 7.28
CA ASP A 67 -17.63 4.90 7.81
C ASP A 67 -17.74 3.73 6.82
N LEU A 68 -17.44 2.53 7.31
CA LEU A 68 -17.48 1.31 6.50
C LEU A 68 -18.76 0.53 6.76
N LYS A 69 -19.33 -0.04 5.70
CA LYS A 69 -20.34 -1.10 5.76
C LYS A 69 -19.80 -2.30 4.97
N PRO A 70 -18.87 -3.08 5.57
CA PRO A 70 -18.17 -4.10 4.82
C PRO A 70 -19.10 -5.21 4.33
N GLU A 71 -19.00 -5.55 3.06
CA GLU A 71 -19.61 -6.74 2.47
C GLU A 71 -18.65 -7.93 2.54
N ASN A 72 -19.16 -9.13 2.24
CA ASN A 72 -18.32 -10.32 2.20
C ASN A 72 -17.27 -10.17 1.09
N GLY A 73 -16.00 -10.08 1.48
CA GLY A 73 -14.90 -9.91 0.54
C GLY A 73 -14.20 -8.58 0.63
N ASP A 74 -14.75 -7.63 1.37
CA ASP A 74 -14.08 -6.36 1.60
C ASP A 74 -12.82 -6.56 2.46
N PHE A 75 -11.79 -5.81 2.13
CA PHE A 75 -10.51 -5.81 2.83
C PHE A 75 -9.84 -4.44 2.72
N ILE A 76 -8.82 -4.25 3.55
CA ILE A 76 -7.84 -3.18 3.40
C ILE A 76 -6.51 -3.81 3.02
N VAL A 77 -5.82 -3.21 2.06
CA VAL A 77 -4.41 -3.50 1.76
C VAL A 77 -3.56 -2.28 2.12
N LEU A 78 -2.50 -2.51 2.88
CA LEU A 78 -1.48 -1.52 3.23
C LEU A 78 -0.14 -2.04 2.70
N ALA A 79 0.59 -1.23 1.94
CA ALA A 79 1.90 -1.63 1.44
C ALA A 79 2.84 -0.43 1.28
N CYS A 80 4.15 -0.69 1.25
CA CYS A 80 5.15 0.32 0.88
C CYS A 80 5.19 0.54 -0.64
N ASP A 81 5.95 1.55 -1.06
CA ASP A 81 6.15 1.89 -2.47
C ASP A 81 6.87 0.80 -3.27
N GLY A 82 7.63 -0.09 -2.63
CA GLY A 82 8.14 -1.31 -3.27
C GLY A 82 7.05 -2.16 -3.96
N ILE A 83 5.80 -2.09 -3.48
CA ILE A 83 4.64 -2.70 -4.17
C ILE A 83 4.00 -1.72 -5.15
N TRP A 84 3.72 -0.48 -4.71
CA TRP A 84 2.96 0.48 -5.50
C TRP A 84 3.71 1.05 -6.71
N ASN A 85 5.03 0.95 -6.73
CA ASN A 85 5.86 1.27 -7.89
C ASN A 85 5.75 0.18 -8.98
N SER A 86 5.42 -1.07 -8.61
CA SER A 86 5.28 -2.21 -9.53
C SER A 86 3.82 -2.45 -9.95
N LEU A 87 2.86 -2.18 -9.05
CA LEU A 87 1.44 -2.45 -9.28
C LEU A 87 0.57 -1.22 -8.99
N CYS A 88 -0.36 -0.93 -9.92
CA CYS A 88 -1.41 0.04 -9.64
C CYS A 88 -2.44 -0.51 -8.65
N SER A 89 -3.15 0.39 -7.98
CA SER A 89 -4.08 0.02 -6.91
C SER A 89 -5.14 -0.99 -7.35
N GLN A 90 -5.72 -0.82 -8.54
CA GLN A 90 -6.76 -1.74 -9.03
C GLN A 90 -6.21 -3.14 -9.30
N LYS A 91 -5.01 -3.25 -9.92
CA LYS A 91 -4.38 -4.56 -10.17
C LYS A 91 -4.09 -5.31 -8.86
N ALA A 92 -3.61 -4.61 -7.83
CA ALA A 92 -3.38 -5.21 -6.52
C ALA A 92 -4.71 -5.68 -5.88
N VAL A 93 -5.77 -4.87 -5.98
CA VAL A 93 -7.10 -5.23 -5.47
C VAL A 93 -7.65 -6.45 -6.18
N ASP A 94 -7.64 -6.48 -7.52
CA ASP A 94 -8.12 -7.61 -8.31
C ASP A 94 -7.34 -8.89 -8.00
N PHE A 95 -6.01 -8.78 -7.86
CA PHE A 95 -5.14 -9.90 -7.50
C PHE A 95 -5.53 -10.52 -6.16
N ILE A 96 -5.79 -9.69 -5.15
CA ILE A 96 -6.18 -10.12 -3.80
C ILE A 96 -7.61 -10.69 -3.81
N LEU A 97 -8.57 -10.03 -4.46
CA LEU A 97 -9.97 -10.45 -4.53
C LEU A 97 -10.13 -11.86 -5.09
N ASN A 98 -9.35 -12.21 -6.12
CA ASN A 98 -9.38 -13.54 -6.74
C ASN A 98 -8.94 -14.68 -5.80
N ARG A 99 -8.33 -14.37 -4.66
CA ARG A 99 -7.75 -15.35 -3.72
C ARG A 99 -8.35 -15.27 -2.32
N ILE A 100 -8.80 -14.09 -1.89
CA ILE A 100 -9.19 -13.81 -0.49
C ILE A 100 -10.40 -14.63 0.00
N HIS A 101 -11.17 -15.19 -0.93
CA HIS A 101 -12.33 -16.05 -0.66
C HIS A 101 -12.03 -17.55 -0.68
N CYS A 102 -10.85 -17.96 -1.14
CA CYS A 102 -10.48 -19.37 -1.17
C CYS A 102 -10.20 -19.87 0.27
N PRO A 103 -10.91 -20.88 0.77
CA PRO A 103 -10.82 -21.32 2.17
C PRO A 103 -9.41 -21.83 2.54
N ASP A 104 -8.72 -22.46 1.59
CA ASP A 104 -7.40 -23.04 1.80
C ASP A 104 -6.24 -22.04 1.62
N ILE A 105 -6.53 -20.80 1.23
CA ILE A 105 -5.49 -19.79 0.99
C ILE A 105 -5.37 -18.87 2.20
N LYS A 106 -4.18 -18.89 2.82
CA LYS A 106 -3.83 -17.97 3.91
C LYS A 106 -3.57 -16.58 3.34
N LEU A 107 -3.97 -15.53 4.06
CA LEU A 107 -3.67 -14.14 3.67
C LEU A 107 -2.16 -13.89 3.50
N SER A 108 -1.31 -14.54 4.32
CA SER A 108 0.14 -14.46 4.19
C SER A 108 0.64 -14.97 2.84
N SER A 109 0.06 -16.05 2.33
CA SER A 109 0.40 -16.59 1.01
C SER A 109 -0.03 -15.65 -0.12
N ILE A 110 -1.14 -14.93 0.03
CA ILE A 110 -1.53 -13.88 -0.92
C ILE A 110 -0.48 -12.75 -0.93
N CYS A 111 0.05 -12.35 0.23
CA CYS A 111 1.14 -11.37 0.30
C CYS A 111 2.41 -11.88 -0.38
N GLU A 112 2.80 -13.13 -0.13
CA GLU A 112 3.97 -13.76 -0.75
C GLU A 112 3.85 -13.78 -2.28
N GLU A 113 2.71 -14.24 -2.81
CA GLU A 113 2.49 -14.24 -4.26
C GLU A 113 2.45 -12.81 -4.83
N LEU A 114 1.96 -11.83 -4.09
CA LEU A 114 1.98 -10.42 -4.50
C LEU A 114 3.42 -9.89 -4.59
N PHE A 115 4.32 -10.33 -3.71
CA PHE A 115 5.74 -9.97 -3.77
C PHE A 115 6.41 -10.56 -5.00
N GLU A 116 6.15 -11.83 -5.31
CA GLU A 116 6.66 -12.48 -6.53
C GLU A 116 6.23 -11.75 -7.81
N VAL A 117 4.99 -11.23 -7.85
CA VAL A 117 4.52 -10.40 -8.98
C VAL A 117 5.28 -9.07 -9.08
N CYS A 118 5.70 -8.50 -7.96
CA CYS A 118 6.39 -7.21 -7.92
C CYS A 118 7.91 -7.32 -8.09
N LEU A 119 8.48 -8.51 -7.92
CA LEU A 119 9.92 -8.75 -8.01
C LEU A 119 10.45 -8.48 -9.42
N ALA A 120 11.59 -7.81 -9.47
CA ALA A 120 12.34 -7.67 -10.69
C ALA A 120 12.82 -9.04 -11.20
N PRO A 121 12.74 -9.32 -12.52
CA PRO A 121 13.27 -10.56 -13.08
C PRO A 121 14.81 -10.60 -13.02
N ASP A 122 15.47 -9.44 -13.09
CA ASP A 122 16.90 -9.26 -12.93
C ASP A 122 17.23 -7.91 -12.28
N THR A 123 18.46 -7.76 -11.78
CA THR A 123 18.92 -6.53 -11.10
C THR A 123 19.52 -5.45 -12.01
N PRO A 124 20.21 -5.74 -13.12
CA PRO A 124 20.95 -4.70 -13.86
C PRO A 124 20.07 -3.69 -14.60
N ASN A 125 18.84 -4.07 -14.99
CA ASN A 125 18.03 -3.25 -15.90
C ASN A 125 16.60 -2.96 -15.40
N ALA A 126 16.18 -3.54 -14.27
CA ALA A 126 14.76 -3.53 -13.93
C ALA A 126 14.23 -2.18 -13.41
N GLY A 127 15.01 -1.40 -12.66
CA GLY A 127 14.59 -0.10 -12.08
C GLY A 127 13.40 -0.15 -11.10
N VAL A 128 12.57 -1.18 -11.17
CA VAL A 128 11.31 -1.46 -10.48
C VAL A 128 11.41 -2.89 -9.93
N GLY A 129 10.90 -3.14 -8.72
CA GLY A 129 10.91 -4.48 -8.11
C GLY A 129 12.20 -4.88 -7.37
N CYS A 130 13.12 -3.92 -7.15
CA CYS A 130 14.36 -4.13 -6.39
C CYS A 130 14.33 -3.54 -4.97
N ASP A 131 13.20 -2.96 -4.55
CA ASP A 131 13.06 -2.32 -3.24
C ASP A 131 12.65 -3.32 -2.16
N ASN A 132 12.75 -2.91 -0.89
CA ASN A 132 12.10 -3.63 0.20
C ASN A 132 10.58 -3.64 -0.02
N MET A 133 9.97 -4.78 0.27
CA MET A 133 8.53 -5.00 0.09
C MET A 133 7.89 -5.38 1.42
N THR A 134 6.79 -4.72 1.74
CA THR A 134 5.97 -5.01 2.92
C THR A 134 4.52 -4.82 2.52
N CYS A 135 3.67 -5.79 2.84
CA CYS A 135 2.24 -5.77 2.57
C CYS A 135 1.48 -6.37 3.76
N ILE A 136 0.37 -5.72 4.12
CA ILE A 136 -0.57 -6.17 5.14
C ILE A 136 -1.96 -6.20 4.50
N ILE A 137 -2.61 -7.36 4.58
CA ILE A 137 -4.00 -7.54 4.15
C ILE A 137 -4.86 -7.70 5.41
N VAL A 138 -5.88 -6.85 5.56
CA VAL A 138 -6.86 -6.90 6.64
C VAL A 138 -8.21 -7.27 6.05
N LYS A 139 -8.60 -8.54 6.18
CA LYS A 139 -9.92 -9.03 5.76
C LYS A 139 -10.96 -8.67 6.82
N PHE A 140 -12.07 -8.04 6.44
CA PHE A 140 -13.16 -7.78 7.38
C PHE A 140 -13.89 -9.07 7.73
N LYS A 141 -14.20 -9.26 9.01
CA LYS A 141 -15.07 -10.36 9.44
C LYS A 141 -16.51 -9.93 9.24
N HIS A 142 -17.26 -10.69 8.47
CA HIS A 142 -18.70 -10.54 8.47
C HIS A 142 -19.25 -11.17 9.76
N HIS A 143 -19.90 -10.38 10.61
CA HIS A 143 -20.72 -10.98 11.67
C HIS A 143 -21.90 -11.67 10.99
N GLN A 144 -21.78 -12.99 10.77
CA GLN A 144 -22.98 -13.81 10.77
C GLN A 144 -23.64 -13.57 12.13
N LYS A 145 -24.91 -13.13 12.14
CA LYS A 145 -25.69 -13.13 13.38
C LYS A 145 -25.49 -14.50 14.01
N ARG A 146 -24.89 -14.55 15.21
CA ARG A 146 -24.90 -15.78 16.02
C ARG A 146 -26.36 -16.21 16.09
N SER A 147 -26.73 -17.28 15.40
CA SER A 147 -27.99 -17.94 15.66
C SER A 147 -27.93 -18.36 17.12
N LEU A 148 -28.88 -17.92 17.92
CA LEU A 148 -29.08 -18.38 19.29
C LEU A 148 -29.67 -19.79 19.25
N THR A 149 -28.88 -20.75 18.76
CA THR A 149 -29.15 -22.18 18.79
C THR A 149 -27.81 -22.88 18.93
N ASP A 150 -27.21 -22.75 20.12
CA ASP A 150 -26.05 -23.56 20.50
C ASP A 150 -26.57 -24.94 20.90
N GLY A 151 -26.27 -25.92 20.06
CA GLY A 151 -26.73 -27.29 20.17
C GLY A 151 -26.35 -28.07 18.93
N THR A 152 -25.31 -28.89 19.11
CA THR A 152 -24.77 -29.96 18.26
C THR A 152 -23.90 -29.56 17.06
N GLU A 153 -22.68 -30.11 17.14
CA GLU A 153 -21.65 -30.34 16.13
C GLU A 153 -22.21 -30.54 14.71
N ASP A 154 -21.58 -29.93 13.70
CA ASP A 154 -21.54 -30.53 12.38
C ASP A 154 -20.29 -30.11 11.59
N GLU A 155 -19.43 -31.11 11.37
CA GLU A 155 -18.46 -31.19 10.29
C GLU A 155 -19.20 -31.32 8.96
N SER A 156 -19.04 -30.34 8.05
CA SER A 156 -19.06 -30.62 6.61
C SER A 156 -18.59 -29.38 5.83
N ASP A 157 -17.30 -29.29 5.54
CA ASP A 157 -16.81 -28.39 4.50
C ASP A 157 -17.04 -29.05 3.13
N LEU A 158 -17.96 -28.47 2.37
CA LEU A 158 -18.22 -28.82 0.98
C LEU A 158 -17.00 -28.46 0.12
N VAL A 159 -16.23 -29.49 -0.23
CA VAL A 159 -15.13 -29.41 -1.18
C VAL A 159 -15.64 -28.91 -2.52
N THR A 160 -15.28 -27.67 -2.88
CA THR A 160 -15.37 -27.20 -4.26
C THR A 160 -13.94 -26.94 -4.73
N GLU A 161 -13.48 -27.77 -5.67
CA GLU A 161 -12.12 -27.77 -6.18
C GLU A 161 -11.83 -26.46 -6.95
N CYS A 162 -11.17 -25.50 -6.30
CA CYS A 162 -10.70 -24.28 -6.96
C CYS A 162 -9.40 -24.59 -7.72
N LYS A 163 -9.49 -24.66 -9.06
CA LYS A 163 -8.31 -24.78 -9.93
C LYS A 163 -7.40 -23.56 -9.76
N LYS A 164 -6.12 -23.78 -9.53
CA LYS A 164 -5.07 -22.74 -9.48
C LYS A 164 -5.18 -21.86 -10.75
N PRO A 165 -5.41 -20.55 -10.64
CA PRO A 165 -5.33 -19.66 -11.79
C PRO A 165 -3.88 -19.63 -12.29
N LYS A 166 -3.69 -19.75 -13.61
CA LYS A 166 -2.38 -19.49 -14.22
C LYS A 166 -2.08 -18.00 -14.08
N LEU A 167 -0.86 -17.66 -13.68
CA LEU A 167 -0.35 -16.29 -13.78
C LEU A 167 -0.25 -15.93 -15.26
N ASP A 168 -1.03 -14.96 -15.71
CA ASP A 168 -0.81 -14.36 -17.02
C ASP A 168 0.39 -13.38 -16.93
N PRO A 169 1.29 -13.38 -17.92
CA PRO A 169 2.41 -12.44 -17.94
C PRO A 169 1.88 -11.01 -18.07
N ILE A 170 2.22 -10.15 -17.10
CA ILE A 170 1.86 -8.74 -17.13
C ILE A 170 2.74 -8.04 -18.16
N THR A 171 2.11 -7.47 -19.18
CA THR A 171 2.75 -6.54 -20.12
C THR A 171 3.14 -5.28 -19.35
N THR A 172 4.44 -4.97 -19.34
CA THR A 172 4.99 -3.71 -18.83
C THR A 172 4.36 -2.55 -19.56
N VAL A 173 3.87 -1.57 -18.81
CA VAL A 173 3.42 -0.29 -19.37
C VAL A 173 4.69 0.50 -19.69
N GLU A 174 4.86 0.87 -20.96
CA GLU A 174 5.91 1.80 -21.42
C GLU A 174 5.81 3.17 -20.73
#